data_AF-A0A1A9VZ57-F1
#
_entry.id   AF-A0A1A9VZ57-F1
#
_cell.length_a   1.000
_cell.length_b   1.000
_cell.length_c   1.000
_cell.angle_alpha   90.00
_cell.angle_beta   90.00
_cell.angle_gamma   90.00
#
_symmetry.space_group_name_H-M   'P 1'
#
loop_
_entity.id
_entity.type
_entity.pdbx_description
1 polymer ?
#
loop_
_entity_poly.entity_id
_entity_poly.type
_entity_poly.pdbx_seq_one_letter_code
_entity_poly.pdbx_strand_id
1 'polypeptide(L)'
;MNTAAGRALLACFSEREVIARLMPRQNLPGGFHQPGIVRLLQRLSLVRGQGWDFNRNDTRPGYSVLATALADSERREQIGLCLSFVNAGDKGAFPVDKLAGLQKGRDARQRPFYTAKTLIDRKRPILKVNDYFLGKVKSIGFDAASMGRASVGVMEAGEYTFTTGQPEEMMVISGALKTLLPGAND
;
A
#
# COMPACT_ATOMS: atom_id res chain seq x y z
N MET A 1 -0.76 -12.38 1.15
CA MET A 1 0.30 -11.35 1.30
C MET A 1 1.31 -11.43 0.15
N ASN A 2 0.88 -11.19 -1.10
CA ASN A 2 1.76 -11.21 -2.27
C ASN A 2 1.94 -9.82 -2.90
N THR A 3 1.53 -8.75 -2.22
CA THR A 3 1.58 -7.40 -2.77
C THR A 3 2.94 -6.73 -2.56
N ALA A 4 3.34 -5.87 -3.49
CA ALA A 4 4.57 -5.09 -3.36
C ALA A 4 4.56 -4.20 -2.10
N ALA A 5 3.40 -3.61 -1.79
CA ALA A 5 3.22 -2.81 -0.58
C ALA A 5 3.40 -3.63 0.71
N GLY A 6 2.80 -4.84 0.76
CA GLY A 6 2.94 -5.74 1.90
C GLY A 6 4.38 -6.17 2.10
N ARG A 7 5.11 -6.48 1.03
CA ARG A 7 6.54 -6.81 1.11
C ARG A 7 7.40 -5.62 1.52
N ALA A 8 7.10 -4.42 1.03
CA ALA A 8 7.80 -3.21 1.45
C ALA A 8 7.66 -2.96 2.96
N LEU A 9 6.45 -3.14 3.52
CA LEU A 9 6.21 -3.04 4.97
C LEU A 9 6.88 -4.16 5.76
N LEU A 10 6.76 -5.41 5.31
CA LEU A 10 7.38 -6.55 5.99
C LEU A 10 8.92 -6.47 6.00
N ALA A 11 9.51 -5.84 4.99
CA ALA A 11 10.95 -5.63 4.91
C ALA A 11 11.49 -4.75 6.05
N CYS A 12 10.67 -3.90 6.67
CA CYS A 12 11.07 -3.10 7.82
C CYS A 12 11.24 -3.90 9.12
N PHE A 13 10.81 -5.15 9.17
CA PHE A 13 10.98 -6.04 10.32
C PHE A 13 12.16 -6.99 10.11
N SER A 14 12.76 -7.46 11.20
CA SER A 14 13.76 -8.54 11.15
C SER A 14 13.13 -9.85 10.64
N GLU A 15 13.94 -10.76 10.11
CA GLU A 15 13.42 -12.06 9.64
C GLU A 15 12.72 -12.83 10.75
N ARG A 16 13.27 -12.81 11.97
CA ARG A 16 12.68 -13.43 13.15
C ARG A 16 11.29 -12.88 13.45
N GLU A 17 11.12 -11.56 13.33
CA GLU A 17 9.86 -10.87 13.54
C GLU A 17 8.82 -11.16 12.46
N VAL A 18 9.25 -11.28 11.20
CA VAL A 18 8.38 -11.66 10.09
C VAL A 18 7.93 -13.11 10.24
N ILE A 19 8.87 -14.02 10.55
CA ILE A 19 8.56 -15.43 10.83
C ILE A 19 7.56 -15.55 11.98
N ALA A 20 7.80 -14.85 13.10
CA ALA A 20 6.90 -14.87 14.25
C ALA A 20 5.49 -14.34 13.94
N ARG A 21 5.36 -13.41 12.98
CA ARG A 21 4.08 -12.83 12.55
C ARG A 21 3.34 -13.70 11.52
N LEU A 22 4.06 -14.38 10.62
CA LEU A 22 3.48 -15.03 9.44
C LEU A 22 3.50 -16.56 9.49
N MET A 23 4.32 -17.15 10.36
CA MET A 23 4.25 -18.57 10.65
C MET A 23 3.28 -18.79 11.82
N PRO A 24 2.26 -19.65 11.66
CA PRO A 24 1.32 -19.92 12.73
C PRO A 24 2.06 -20.58 13.90
N ARG A 25 1.82 -20.09 15.11
CA ARG A 25 2.04 -20.89 16.32
C ARG A 25 0.88 -21.90 16.39
N GLN A 26 1.02 -22.99 15.65
CA GLN A 26 0.06 -24.12 15.51
C GLN A 26 -1.27 -23.80 14.80
N ASN A 27 -1.61 -24.64 13.80
CA ASN A 27 -2.94 -24.90 13.20
C ASN A 27 -3.94 -23.74 12.95
N LEU A 28 -3.50 -22.57 12.49
CA LEU A 28 -4.41 -21.57 11.90
C LEU A 28 -4.41 -21.60 10.36
N PRO A 29 -5.57 -21.65 9.69
CA PRO A 29 -5.65 -21.56 8.23
C PRO A 29 -5.20 -20.18 7.74
N GLY A 30 -4.31 -20.15 6.73
CA GLY A 30 -3.78 -18.91 6.14
C GLY A 30 -2.29 -18.62 6.42
N GLY A 31 -1.60 -19.47 7.19
CA GLY A 31 -0.15 -19.39 7.38
C GLY A 31 0.65 -19.82 6.14
N PHE A 32 1.84 -19.26 5.95
CA PHE A 32 2.75 -19.75 4.90
C PHE A 32 3.32 -21.13 5.29
N HIS A 33 3.28 -22.09 4.36
CA HIS A 33 4.07 -23.33 4.47
C HIS A 33 5.57 -23.05 4.24
N GLN A 34 6.47 -23.92 4.75
CA GLN A 34 7.93 -23.74 4.73
C GLN A 34 8.54 -23.28 3.38
N PRO A 35 8.13 -23.78 2.20
CA PRO A 35 8.67 -23.31 0.92
C PRO A 35 8.26 -21.87 0.57
N GLY A 36 7.12 -21.40 1.08
CA GLY A 36 6.58 -20.07 0.81
C GLY A 36 7.24 -18.98 1.66
N ILE A 37 7.49 -19.26 2.94
CA ILE A 37 8.15 -18.30 3.84
C ILE A 37 9.61 -18.07 3.43
N VAL A 38 10.33 -19.10 2.97
CA VAL A 38 11.73 -18.95 2.50
C VAL A 38 11.80 -18.02 1.28
N ARG A 39 10.93 -18.21 0.28
CA ARG A 39 10.88 -17.33 -0.90
C ARG A 39 10.50 -15.89 -0.52
N LEU A 40 9.57 -15.74 0.43
CA LEU A 40 9.20 -14.43 0.95
C LEU A 40 10.41 -13.76 1.62
N LEU A 41 11.11 -14.44 2.54
CA LEU A 41 12.27 -13.89 3.25
C LEU A 41 13.40 -13.50 2.28
N GLN A 42 13.68 -14.34 1.27
CA GLN A 42 14.64 -14.00 0.21
C GLN A 42 14.23 -12.72 -0.53
N ARG A 43 12.94 -12.59 -0.88
CA ARG A 43 12.44 -11.36 -1.51
C ARG A 43 12.52 -10.16 -0.57
N LEU A 44 12.19 -10.31 0.71
CA LEU A 44 12.30 -9.24 1.70
C LEU A 44 13.74 -8.79 1.89
N SER A 45 14.72 -9.71 1.84
CA SER A 45 16.14 -9.37 1.89
C SER A 45 16.55 -8.45 0.73
N LEU A 46 16.11 -8.75 -0.50
CA LEU A 46 16.31 -7.86 -1.65
C LEU A 46 15.66 -6.49 -1.43
N VAL A 47 14.41 -6.47 -0.95
CA VAL A 47 13.67 -5.23 -0.68
C VAL A 47 14.35 -4.40 0.41
N ARG A 48 14.94 -5.01 1.44
CA ARG A 48 15.73 -4.31 2.47
C ARG A 48 16.97 -3.65 1.87
N GLY A 49 17.68 -4.37 1.00
CA GLY A 49 18.89 -3.86 0.34
C GLY A 49 18.62 -2.69 -0.59
N GLN A 50 17.56 -2.77 -1.41
CA GLN A 50 17.26 -1.75 -2.42
C GLN A 50 16.26 -0.67 -1.94
N GLY A 51 15.49 -0.95 -0.88
CA GLY A 51 14.55 -0.03 -0.26
C GLY A 51 13.18 0.08 -0.95
N TRP A 52 12.88 -0.77 -1.91
CA TRP A 52 11.63 -0.77 -2.67
C TRP A 52 11.31 -2.16 -3.18
N ASP A 53 10.08 -2.38 -3.60
CA ASP A 53 9.63 -3.59 -4.26
C ASP A 53 8.83 -3.27 -5.51
N PHE A 54 8.93 -4.15 -6.51
CA PHE A 54 8.22 -4.02 -7.78
C PHE A 54 7.57 -5.35 -8.14
N ASN A 55 6.29 -5.31 -8.51
CA ASN A 55 5.60 -6.46 -9.04
C ASN A 55 4.80 -6.11 -10.30
N ARG A 56 4.84 -7.00 -11.29
CA ARG A 56 3.98 -6.94 -12.47
C ARG A 56 2.82 -7.90 -12.26
N ASN A 57 1.62 -7.49 -12.64
CA ASN A 57 0.41 -8.27 -12.49
C ASN A 57 0.22 -8.71 -11.02
N ASP A 58 0.41 -7.77 -10.09
CA ASP A 58 0.51 -8.03 -8.66
C ASP A 58 -0.77 -8.66 -8.10
N THR A 59 -1.75 -7.83 -7.73
CA THR A 59 -3.10 -8.25 -7.35
C THR A 59 -4.07 -8.21 -8.52
N ARG A 60 -3.72 -7.50 -9.58
CA ARG A 60 -4.57 -7.26 -10.74
C ARG A 60 -3.79 -7.47 -12.04
N PRO A 61 -4.25 -8.38 -12.92
CA PRO A 61 -3.66 -8.53 -14.26
C PRO A 61 -3.67 -7.20 -15.03
N GLY A 62 -2.57 -6.89 -15.71
CA GLY A 62 -2.45 -5.65 -16.48
C GLY A 62 -2.05 -4.43 -15.66
N TYR A 63 -1.78 -4.58 -14.35
CA TYR A 63 -1.27 -3.52 -13.50
C TYR A 63 0.06 -3.90 -12.86
N SER A 64 0.94 -2.92 -12.78
CA SER A 64 2.21 -3.01 -12.08
C SER A 64 2.16 -2.13 -10.83
N VAL A 65 2.79 -2.62 -9.77
CA VAL A 65 2.87 -1.92 -8.49
C VAL A 65 4.33 -1.72 -8.13
N LEU A 66 4.68 -0.48 -7.81
CA LEU A 66 5.95 -0.12 -7.18
C LEU A 66 5.67 0.35 -5.76
N ALA A 67 6.40 -0.15 -4.77
CA ALA A 67 6.16 0.19 -3.38
C ALA A 67 7.47 0.42 -2.60
N THR A 68 7.41 1.29 -1.60
CA THR A 68 8.46 1.51 -0.61
C THR A 68 7.82 1.65 0.77
N ALA A 69 8.57 1.40 1.82
CA ALA A 69 8.14 1.70 3.17
C ALA A 69 8.81 2.97 3.66
N LEU A 70 8.01 3.81 4.29
CA LEU A 70 8.45 4.99 5.02
C LEU A 70 8.40 4.63 6.50
N ALA A 71 9.56 4.60 7.15
CA ALA A 71 9.65 4.38 8.59
C ALA A 71 9.90 5.72 9.29
N ASP A 72 9.18 5.94 10.39
CA ASP A 72 9.46 6.98 11.36
C ASP A 72 10.22 6.32 12.53
N SER A 73 11.51 6.67 12.67
CA SER A 73 12.36 6.12 13.73
C SER A 73 12.01 6.63 15.12
N GLU A 74 11.42 7.82 15.23
CA GLU A 74 11.04 8.42 16.52
C GLU A 74 9.73 7.83 17.03
N ARG A 75 8.75 7.66 16.14
CA ARG A 75 7.41 7.15 16.49
C ARG A 75 7.28 5.64 16.36
N ARG A 76 8.30 4.94 15.84
CA ARG A 76 8.27 3.51 15.48
C ARG A 76 7.10 3.16 14.55
N GLU A 77 6.67 4.13 13.73
CA GLU A 77 5.58 3.94 12.77
C GLU A 77 6.12 3.61 11.39
N GLN A 78 5.37 2.81 10.63
CA GLN A 78 5.74 2.41 9.28
C GLN A 78 4.53 2.55 8.37
N ILE A 79 4.73 3.19 7.22
CA ILE A 79 3.69 3.42 6.23
C ILE A 79 4.18 2.90 4.89
N GLY A 80 3.37 2.10 4.21
CA GLY A 80 3.64 1.70 2.84
C GLY A 80 3.25 2.83 1.89
N LEU A 81 4.14 3.21 0.97
CA LEU A 81 3.79 4.09 -0.14
C LEU A 81 3.85 3.27 -1.43
N CYS A 82 2.74 3.23 -2.17
CA CYS A 82 2.62 2.45 -3.39
C CYS A 82 2.13 3.29 -4.58
N LEU A 83 2.67 2.98 -5.75
CA LEU A 83 2.25 3.50 -7.05
C LEU A 83 1.76 2.33 -7.90
N SER A 84 0.47 2.31 -8.19
CA SER A 84 -0.17 1.35 -9.10
C SER A 84 -0.40 2.00 -10.46
N PHE A 85 0.02 1.35 -11.54
CA PHE A 85 -0.10 1.87 -12.90
C PHE A 85 -0.28 0.73 -13.90
N VAL A 86 -0.80 1.05 -15.08
CA VAL A 86 -0.99 0.05 -16.15
C VAL A 86 0.35 -0.55 -16.55
N ASN A 87 0.40 -1.88 -16.60
CA ASN A 87 1.58 -2.64 -16.98
C ASN A 87 1.76 -2.60 -18.50
N ALA A 88 2.98 -2.32 -18.98
CA ALA A 88 3.33 -2.38 -20.39
C ALA A 88 3.64 -3.82 -20.88
N GLY A 89 3.03 -4.83 -20.25
CA GLY A 89 3.29 -6.26 -20.49
C GLY A 89 4.58 -6.79 -19.84
N ASP A 90 4.81 -8.10 -19.97
CA ASP A 90 5.94 -8.79 -19.31
C ASP A 90 7.32 -8.33 -19.80
N LYS A 91 7.39 -7.79 -21.03
CA LYS A 91 8.59 -7.18 -21.61
C LYS A 91 8.66 -5.66 -21.42
N GLY A 92 7.69 -5.05 -20.73
CA GLY A 92 7.67 -3.61 -20.48
C GLY A 92 8.91 -3.17 -19.72
N ALA A 93 9.50 -2.02 -20.09
CA ALA A 93 10.68 -1.50 -19.41
C ALA A 93 10.43 -1.30 -17.90
N PHE A 94 11.48 -1.46 -17.09
CA PHE A 94 11.40 -1.15 -15.66
C PHE A 94 11.08 0.35 -15.47
N PRO A 95 10.16 0.73 -14.58
CA PRO A 95 9.65 2.09 -14.48
C PRO A 95 10.60 3.01 -13.67
N VAL A 96 11.78 3.28 -14.20
CA VAL A 96 12.85 4.06 -13.54
C VAL A 96 12.36 5.42 -13.05
N ASP A 97 11.61 6.17 -13.87
CA ASP A 97 11.11 7.50 -13.49
C ASP A 97 10.14 7.47 -12.31
N LYS A 98 9.29 6.44 -12.26
CA LYS A 98 8.33 6.25 -11.17
C LYS A 98 9.06 5.88 -9.88
N LEU A 99 10.12 5.07 -9.98
CA LEU A 99 10.99 4.76 -8.85
C LEU A 99 11.71 6.00 -8.34
N ALA A 100 12.28 6.82 -9.22
CA ALA A 100 12.94 8.06 -8.82
C ALA A 100 11.97 9.01 -8.09
N GLY A 101 10.71 9.11 -8.56
CA GLY A 101 9.68 9.87 -7.86
C GLY A 101 9.36 9.32 -6.46
N LEU A 102 9.22 8.00 -6.36
CA LEU A 102 8.94 7.31 -5.10
C LEU A 102 10.09 7.47 -4.08
N GLN A 103 11.34 7.35 -4.52
CA GLN A 103 12.54 7.50 -3.70
C GLN A 103 12.72 8.96 -3.23
N LYS A 104 12.49 9.94 -4.10
CA LYS A 104 12.50 11.36 -3.71
C LYS A 104 11.52 11.65 -2.58
N GLY A 105 10.32 11.04 -2.60
CA GLY A 105 9.34 11.17 -1.51
C GLY A 105 9.82 10.57 -0.18
N ARG A 106 10.62 9.49 -0.24
CA ARG A 106 11.26 8.89 0.93
C ARG A 106 12.37 9.79 1.50
N ASP A 107 13.23 10.31 0.65
CA ASP A 107 14.39 11.12 1.07
C ASP A 107 13.98 12.53 1.55
N ALA A 108 12.88 13.06 1.02
CA ALA A 108 12.33 14.35 1.42
C ALA A 108 11.96 14.43 2.92
N ARG A 109 11.70 13.31 3.60
CA ARG A 109 11.49 13.29 5.07
C ARG A 109 12.76 13.41 5.89
N GLN A 110 13.95 13.18 5.30
CA GLN A 110 15.22 13.39 6.00
C GLN A 110 15.65 14.87 6.03
N ARG A 111 14.84 15.77 5.44
CA ARG A 111 15.10 17.22 5.42
C ARG A 111 13.91 17.96 6.01
N PRO A 112 14.13 18.97 6.86
CA PRO A 112 13.03 19.69 7.53
C PRO A 112 12.11 20.46 6.56
N PHE A 113 12.54 20.66 5.31
CA PHE A 113 11.76 21.32 4.27
C PHE A 113 12.00 20.65 2.91
N TYR A 114 10.93 20.38 2.17
CA TYR A 114 10.98 19.97 0.78
C TYR A 114 9.94 20.77 -0.03
N THR A 115 10.30 21.16 -1.25
CA THR A 115 9.36 21.77 -2.20
C THR A 115 8.89 20.68 -3.16
N ALA A 116 7.64 20.25 -3.02
CA ALA A 116 7.01 19.36 -3.98
C ALA A 116 6.48 20.19 -5.17
N LYS A 117 7.07 20.02 -6.35
CA LYS A 117 6.54 20.56 -7.61
C LYS A 117 5.73 19.47 -8.30
N THR A 118 4.43 19.70 -8.48
CA THR A 118 3.57 18.80 -9.25
C THR A 118 3.98 18.85 -10.73
N LEU A 119 4.32 17.69 -11.30
CA LEU A 119 4.62 17.51 -12.72
C LEU A 119 3.47 16.63 -13.27
N ILE A 120 2.65 17.12 -14.24
CA ILE A 120 1.41 16.52 -14.85
C ILE A 120 0.09 17.01 -14.16
N ASP A 121 -1.03 17.47 -14.76
CA ASP A 121 -1.54 17.78 -16.12
C ASP A 121 -2.55 18.98 -16.02
N ARG A 122 -2.88 19.65 -17.14
CA ARG A 122 -3.59 20.93 -17.33
C ARG A 122 -5.01 21.08 -16.75
N LYS A 123 -5.54 20.11 -16.02
CA LYS A 123 -6.78 20.23 -15.24
C LYS A 123 -6.48 19.96 -13.77
N ARG A 124 -6.65 20.99 -12.92
CA ARG A 124 -6.57 20.80 -11.46
C ARG A 124 -7.63 19.77 -11.06
N PRO A 125 -7.28 18.59 -10.51
CA PRO A 125 -8.28 17.70 -9.96
C PRO A 125 -8.92 18.41 -8.76
N ILE A 126 -10.25 18.50 -8.74
CA ILE A 126 -10.98 19.04 -7.60
C ILE A 126 -10.83 18.03 -6.46
N LEU A 127 -10.12 18.43 -5.41
CA LEU A 127 -10.02 17.63 -4.18
C LEU A 127 -11.28 17.87 -3.35
N LYS A 128 -12.05 16.81 -3.11
CA LYS A 128 -13.24 16.85 -2.26
C LYS A 128 -12.91 16.28 -0.89
N VAL A 129 -12.86 17.14 0.13
CA VAL A 129 -12.75 16.69 1.52
C VAL A 129 -14.10 16.19 1.99
N ASN A 130 -14.13 14.99 2.58
CA ASN A 130 -15.31 14.41 3.20
C ASN A 130 -15.02 14.10 4.67
N ASP A 131 -16.03 14.27 5.50
CA ASP A 131 -16.02 14.02 6.94
C ASP A 131 -17.23 13.14 7.29
N TYR A 132 -17.00 12.05 7.99
CA TYR A 132 -18.03 11.09 8.36
C TYR A 132 -17.91 10.71 9.83
N PHE A 133 -19.01 10.19 10.39
CA PHE A 133 -19.05 9.61 11.74
C PHE A 133 -18.50 10.56 12.81
N LEU A 134 -18.89 11.84 12.75
CA LEU A 134 -18.44 12.90 13.68
C LEU A 134 -16.90 13.08 13.66
N GLY A 135 -16.29 13.07 12.48
CA GLY A 135 -14.86 13.29 12.32
C GLY A 135 -13.98 12.06 12.50
N LYS A 136 -14.54 10.92 12.93
CA LYS A 136 -13.79 9.66 13.12
C LYS A 136 -13.28 9.05 11.82
N VAL A 137 -13.88 9.43 10.69
CA VAL A 137 -13.40 9.05 9.36
C VAL A 137 -13.33 10.30 8.49
N LYS A 138 -12.17 10.51 7.87
CA LYS A 138 -11.93 11.64 6.95
C LYS A 138 -11.33 11.13 5.65
N SER A 139 -11.77 11.66 4.52
CA SER A 139 -11.22 11.28 3.22
C SER A 139 -11.09 12.47 2.26
N ILE A 140 -10.22 12.31 1.27
CA ILE A 140 -10.06 13.22 0.14
C ILE A 140 -10.39 12.42 -1.12
N GLY A 141 -11.50 12.76 -1.76
CA GLY A 141 -11.88 12.26 -3.07
C GLY A 141 -11.24 13.07 -4.19
N PHE A 142 -10.82 12.41 -5.26
CA PHE A 142 -10.23 13.03 -6.44
C PHE A 142 -10.47 12.17 -7.69
N ASP A 143 -10.38 12.78 -8.86
CA ASP A 143 -10.46 12.06 -10.14
C ASP A 143 -9.04 11.65 -10.57
N ALA A 144 -8.76 10.36 -10.50
CA ALA A 144 -7.51 9.77 -10.98
C ALA A 144 -7.56 9.64 -12.51
N ALA A 145 -6.53 10.13 -13.19
CA ALA A 145 -6.47 10.19 -14.65
C ALA A 145 -6.70 8.83 -15.36
N SER A 146 -6.34 7.71 -14.72
CA SER A 146 -6.44 6.36 -15.29
C SER A 146 -7.52 5.47 -14.66
N MET A 147 -8.02 5.81 -13.48
CA MET A 147 -8.94 4.94 -12.72
C MET A 147 -10.31 5.58 -12.46
N GLY A 148 -10.50 6.84 -12.85
CA GLY A 148 -11.70 7.59 -12.52
C GLY A 148 -11.71 8.03 -11.06
N ARG A 149 -12.89 8.08 -10.44
CA ARG A 149 -13.04 8.61 -9.08
C ARG A 149 -12.36 7.70 -8.06
N ALA A 150 -11.50 8.27 -7.23
CA ALA A 150 -10.76 7.59 -6.18
C ALA A 150 -10.82 8.41 -4.88
N SER A 151 -10.51 7.78 -3.75
CA SER A 151 -10.35 8.50 -2.48
C SER A 151 -9.25 7.90 -1.63
N VAL A 152 -8.62 8.75 -0.82
CA VAL A 152 -7.69 8.35 0.24
C VAL A 152 -8.19 8.92 1.56
N GLY A 153 -8.13 8.15 2.64
CA GLY A 153 -8.65 8.58 3.93
C GLY A 153 -8.02 7.88 5.12
N VAL A 154 -8.38 8.36 6.30
CA VAL A 154 -8.00 7.80 7.61
C VAL A 154 -9.26 7.53 8.41
N MET A 155 -9.21 6.51 9.25
CA MET A 155 -10.29 6.11 10.14
C MET A 155 -9.75 5.75 11.52
N GLU A 156 -10.43 6.20 12.57
CA GLU A 156 -10.20 5.71 13.94
C GLU A 156 -10.72 4.28 14.10
N ALA A 157 -10.19 3.52 15.06
CA ALA A 157 -10.70 2.19 15.37
C ALA A 157 -12.18 2.25 15.79
N GLY A 158 -12.99 1.37 15.22
CA GLY A 158 -14.43 1.32 15.47
C GLY A 158 -15.15 0.49 14.42
N GLU A 159 -16.47 0.40 14.57
CA GLU A 159 -17.35 -0.24 13.59
C GLU A 159 -18.05 0.82 12.74
N TYR A 160 -17.97 0.65 11.42
CA TYR A 160 -18.52 1.60 10.46
C TYR A 160 -19.20 0.84 9.33
N THR A 161 -20.38 1.31 8.95
CA THR A 161 -21.10 0.80 7.79
C THR A 161 -20.90 1.76 6.62
N PHE A 162 -20.22 1.29 5.58
CA PHE A 162 -20.07 2.00 4.32
C PHE A 162 -21.05 1.47 3.29
N THR A 163 -21.63 2.37 2.49
CA THR A 163 -22.42 2.01 1.31
C THR A 163 -21.69 2.51 0.08
N THR A 164 -21.66 1.70 -0.98
CA THR A 164 -21.03 2.07 -2.24
C THR A 164 -22.10 2.10 -3.33
N GLY A 165 -22.05 3.11 -4.21
CA GLY A 165 -22.96 3.20 -5.34
C GLY A 165 -22.56 2.33 -6.54
N GLN A 166 -21.34 1.78 -6.49
CA GLN A 166 -20.70 0.93 -7.50
C GLN A 166 -19.74 -0.05 -6.79
N PRO A 167 -19.24 -1.09 -7.47
CA PRO A 167 -18.14 -1.92 -6.95
C PRO A 167 -16.90 -1.06 -6.68
N GLU A 168 -16.40 -1.08 -5.44
CA GLU A 168 -15.22 -0.32 -5.02
C GLU A 168 -14.14 -1.26 -4.48
N GLU A 169 -12.88 -0.93 -4.75
CA GLU A 169 -11.72 -1.63 -4.20
C GLU A 169 -11.12 -0.77 -3.07
N MET A 170 -11.08 -1.30 -1.85
CA MET A 170 -10.46 -0.64 -0.70
C MET A 170 -9.12 -1.27 -0.38
N MET A 171 -8.04 -0.47 -0.42
CA MET A 171 -6.70 -0.88 0.00
C MET A 171 -6.36 -0.30 1.37
N VAL A 172 -6.16 -1.18 2.36
CA VAL A 172 -5.65 -0.79 3.68
C VAL A 172 -4.14 -0.66 3.61
N ILE A 173 -3.65 0.57 3.68
CA ILE A 173 -2.21 0.88 3.62
C ILE A 173 -1.53 0.63 4.98
N SER A 174 -2.21 0.94 6.08
CA SER A 174 -1.75 0.73 7.46
C SER A 174 -2.94 0.38 8.36
N GLY A 175 -2.74 -0.52 9.31
CA GLY A 175 -3.79 -1.09 10.15
C GLY A 175 -4.37 -2.40 9.60
N ALA A 176 -5.54 -2.78 10.10
CA ALA A 176 -6.29 -3.96 9.66
C ALA A 176 -7.80 -3.68 9.74
N LEU A 177 -8.56 -4.33 8.86
CA LEU A 177 -10.02 -4.28 8.86
C LEU A 177 -10.57 -5.70 8.88
N LYS A 178 -11.55 -5.96 9.75
CA LYS A 178 -12.46 -7.10 9.61
C LYS A 178 -13.65 -6.58 8.79
N THR A 179 -13.92 -7.18 7.65
CA THR A 179 -15.03 -6.78 6.78
C THR A 179 -16.17 -7.77 6.89
N LEU A 180 -17.39 -7.26 7.06
CA LEU A 180 -18.61 -8.04 6.99
C LEU A 180 -19.36 -7.63 5.72
N LEU A 181 -19.60 -8.59 4.81
CA LEU A 181 -20.38 -8.33 3.61
C LEU A 181 -21.88 -8.36 3.93
N PRO A 182 -22.72 -7.61 3.19
CA PRO A 182 -24.16 -7.66 3.36
C PRO A 182 -24.68 -9.10 3.30
N GLY A 183 -25.41 -9.53 4.33
CA GLY A 183 -25.98 -10.88 4.42
C GLY A 183 -25.01 -11.98 4.87
N ALA A 184 -23.76 -11.65 5.20
CA ALA A 184 -22.85 -12.58 5.87
C ALA A 184 -23.11 -12.61 7.38
N ASN A 185 -22.92 -13.78 7.99
CA ASN A 185 -22.92 -13.94 9.45
C ASN A 185 -21.49 -13.84 9.97
N ASP A 186 -21.34 -13.31 11.19
CA ASP A 186 -20.07 -12.85 11.77
C ASP A 186 -19.25 -13.92 12.52
#